data_AF-A0A1R3GVM2-F1
#
_entry.id   AF-A0A1R3GVM2-F1
#
_cell.length_a   1.000
_cell.length_b   1.000
_cell.length_c   1.000
_cell.angle_alpha   90.00
_cell.angle_beta   90.00
_cell.angle_gamma   90.00
#
_symmetry.space_group_name_H-M   'P 1'
#
loop_
_entity.id
_entity.type
_entity.pdbx_description
1 polymer ?
#
loop_
_entity_poly.entity_id
_entity_poly.type
_entity_poly.pdbx_seq_one_letter_code
_entity_poly.pdbx_strand_id
1 'polypeptide(L)'
;MRHESNVRRQRMKKPNPPCVICQGSGRVDCHYCKGRGRTNHVHLEMLPKGEWPKWCRTCGGSGLSYCSRCHGTGEYRHIMGFHFMEKNADCIHQDDESQFKGDPDSLSATDRLFYRE
;
A
#
# COMPACT_ATOMS: atom_id res chain seq x y z
N MET A 1 -15.11 -23.94 -31.45
CA MET A 1 -15.64 -23.68 -30.11
C MET A 1 -15.02 -22.38 -29.60
N ARG A 2 -15.75 -21.25 -29.63
CA ARG A 2 -15.28 -19.95 -29.11
C ARG A 2 -15.75 -19.81 -27.67
N HIS A 3 -14.85 -19.46 -26.76
CA HIS A 3 -15.21 -18.95 -25.43
C HIS A 3 -14.69 -17.51 -25.36
N GLU A 4 -15.53 -16.56 -25.77
CA GLU A 4 -15.29 -15.14 -25.48
C GLU A 4 -15.70 -14.92 -24.03
N SER A 5 -14.70 -14.91 -23.13
CA SER A 5 -14.91 -14.56 -21.73
C SER A 5 -15.25 -13.07 -21.63
N ASN A 6 -16.53 -12.74 -21.78
CA ASN A 6 -17.09 -11.39 -21.61
C ASN A 6 -17.10 -10.95 -20.12
N VAL A 7 -15.97 -11.10 -19.43
CA VAL A 7 -15.79 -10.58 -18.07
C VAL A 7 -15.61 -9.07 -18.21
N ARG A 8 -16.72 -8.33 -18.08
CA ARG A 8 -16.69 -6.88 -17.90
C ARG A 8 -15.98 -6.58 -16.57
N ARG A 9 -14.68 -6.33 -16.62
CA ARG A 9 -13.93 -5.81 -15.47
C ARG A 9 -14.36 -4.37 -15.26
N GLN A 10 -15.20 -4.13 -14.25
CA GLN A 10 -15.47 -2.78 -13.80
C GLN A 10 -14.15 -2.12 -13.41
N ARG A 11 -13.88 -0.91 -13.91
CA ARG A 11 -12.72 -0.13 -13.46
C ARG A 11 -12.93 0.22 -11.99
N MET A 12 -12.16 -0.41 -11.11
CA MET A 12 -12.14 -0.04 -9.69
C MET A 12 -11.77 1.44 -9.58
N LYS A 13 -12.56 2.22 -8.84
CA LYS A 13 -12.24 3.62 -8.56
C LYS A 13 -10.92 3.64 -7.77
N LYS A 14 -9.98 4.48 -8.18
CA LYS A 14 -8.75 4.69 -7.43
C LYS A 14 -9.08 5.41 -6.11
N PRO A 15 -8.40 5.08 -5.01
CA PRO A 15 -8.58 5.79 -3.76
C PRO A 15 -8.14 7.25 -3.87
N ASN A 16 -8.75 8.09 -3.03
CA ASN A 16 -8.44 9.51 -2.90
C ASN A 16 -8.25 9.87 -1.41
N PRO A 17 -7.05 10.28 -0.97
CA PRO A 17 -5.84 10.50 -1.77
C PRO A 17 -5.17 9.17 -2.21
N PRO A 18 -4.63 9.10 -3.45
CA PRO A 18 -3.94 7.92 -3.93
C PRO A 18 -2.55 7.81 -3.32
N CYS A 19 -2.06 6.57 -3.18
CA CYS A 19 -0.68 6.30 -2.81
C CYS A 19 0.28 6.95 -3.79
N VAL A 20 1.24 7.73 -3.28
CA VAL A 20 2.24 8.45 -4.09
C VAL A 20 3.17 7.54 -4.90
N ILE A 21 3.38 6.29 -4.45
CA ILE A 21 4.30 5.35 -5.11
C ILE A 21 3.62 4.57 -6.24
N CYS A 22 2.43 4.01 -5.98
CA CYS A 22 1.72 3.18 -6.97
C CYS A 22 0.56 3.91 -7.67
N GLN A 23 0.36 5.20 -7.36
CA GLN A 23 -0.67 6.06 -7.97
C GLN A 23 -2.08 5.43 -7.91
N GLY A 24 -2.40 4.79 -6.78
CA GLY A 24 -3.71 4.17 -6.55
C GLY A 24 -3.87 2.73 -7.06
N SER A 25 -2.86 2.10 -7.67
CA SER A 25 -2.99 0.74 -8.21
C SER A 25 -2.81 -0.37 -7.17
N GLY A 26 -2.13 -0.07 -6.06
CA GLY A 26 -1.69 -1.07 -5.06
C GLY A 26 -0.52 -1.96 -5.53
N ARG A 27 -0.14 -1.91 -6.81
CA ARG A 27 0.91 -2.75 -7.41
C ARG A 27 2.02 -1.90 -8.01
N VAL A 28 3.25 -2.39 -7.93
CA VAL A 28 4.43 -1.81 -8.59
C VAL A 28 5.19 -2.90 -9.31
N ASP A 29 6.09 -2.52 -10.23
CA ASP A 29 6.97 -3.49 -10.87
C ASP A 29 7.75 -4.28 -9.83
N CYS A 30 7.83 -5.60 -10.05
CA CYS A 30 8.59 -6.46 -9.19
C CYS A 30 10.06 -6.06 -9.23
N HIS A 31 10.64 -5.73 -8.08
CA HIS A 31 12.03 -5.31 -7.95
C HIS A 31 13.03 -6.35 -8.47
N TYR A 32 12.69 -7.65 -8.42
CA TYR A 32 13.59 -8.72 -8.83
C TYR A 32 13.64 -8.93 -10.34
N CYS A 33 12.51 -8.85 -11.03
CA CYS A 33 12.43 -9.05 -12.48
C CYS A 33 12.17 -7.76 -13.27
N LYS A 34 12.13 -6.61 -12.60
CA LYS A 34 11.89 -5.28 -13.19
C LYS A 34 10.65 -5.26 -14.09
N GLY A 35 9.53 -5.78 -13.60
CA GLY A 35 8.28 -5.82 -14.37
C GLY A 35 8.13 -6.99 -15.36
N ARG A 36 9.20 -7.78 -15.62
CA ARG A 36 9.19 -8.77 -16.72
C ARG A 36 8.52 -10.09 -16.41
N GLY A 37 8.37 -10.43 -15.14
CA GLY A 37 7.84 -11.73 -14.69
C GLY A 37 8.81 -12.90 -14.82
N ARG A 38 9.99 -12.72 -15.44
CA ARG A 38 10.99 -13.78 -15.67
C ARG A 38 12.40 -13.32 -15.33
N THR A 39 13.33 -14.26 -15.16
CA THR A 39 14.73 -13.98 -14.83
C THR A 39 15.71 -14.26 -15.98
N ASN A 40 15.32 -15.06 -16.98
CA ASN A 40 16.10 -15.22 -18.21
C ASN A 40 15.73 -14.16 -19.25
N HIS A 41 16.72 -13.69 -20.01
CA HIS A 41 16.56 -12.71 -21.09
C HIS A 41 15.70 -11.49 -20.68
N VAL A 42 15.97 -10.92 -19.49
CA VAL A 42 15.18 -9.80 -18.93
C VAL A 42 15.18 -8.56 -19.82
N HIS A 43 16.25 -8.35 -20.60
CA HIS A 43 16.38 -7.21 -21.51
C HIS A 43 15.55 -7.36 -22.79
N LEU A 44 15.23 -8.58 -23.22
CA LEU A 44 14.38 -8.82 -24.39
C LEU A 44 12.91 -8.75 -24.00
N GLU A 45 12.06 -8.20 -24.84
CA GLU A 45 10.62 -8.12 -24.58
C GLU A 45 9.97 -9.51 -24.71
N MET A 46 10.32 -10.21 -25.79
CA MET A 46 9.94 -11.60 -26.03
C MET A 46 11.13 -12.54 -25.82
N LEU A 47 10.86 -13.77 -25.39
CA LEU A 47 11.89 -14.81 -25.34
C LEU A 47 12.27 -15.23 -26.76
N PRO A 48 13.54 -15.62 -26.99
CA PRO A 48 13.94 -16.30 -28.22
C PRO A 48 13.12 -17.57 -28.43
N LYS A 49 12.93 -17.95 -29.69
CA LYS A 49 12.21 -19.18 -30.03
C LYS A 49 12.93 -20.40 -29.45
N GLY A 50 12.17 -21.32 -28.87
CA GLY A 50 12.68 -22.57 -28.31
C GLY A 50 13.13 -22.49 -26.85
N GLU A 51 13.15 -21.29 -26.25
CA GLU A 51 13.44 -21.14 -24.83
C GLU A 51 12.16 -21.06 -23.98
N TRP A 52 12.22 -21.66 -22.79
CA TRP A 52 11.16 -21.55 -21.78
C TRP A 52 11.45 -20.42 -20.78
N PRO A 53 10.43 -19.65 -20.34
CA PRO A 53 10.61 -18.62 -19.35
C PRO A 53 10.97 -19.23 -17.99
N LYS A 54 12.08 -18.77 -17.42
CA LYS A 54 12.41 -18.99 -16.02
C LYS A 54 11.64 -17.98 -15.19
N TRP A 55 10.48 -18.39 -14.69
CA TRP A 55 9.58 -17.53 -13.95
C TRP A 55 10.27 -16.91 -12.72
N CYS A 56 10.03 -15.62 -12.51
CA CYS A 56 10.49 -14.95 -11.31
C CYS A 56 9.71 -15.50 -10.11
N ARG A 57 10.43 -16.16 -9.20
CA ARG A 57 9.84 -16.77 -8.00
C ARG A 57 9.22 -15.74 -7.05
N THR A 58 9.73 -14.52 -7.03
CA THR A 58 9.21 -13.46 -6.15
C THR A 58 7.81 -12.99 -6.54
N CYS A 59 7.54 -12.82 -7.83
CA CYS A 59 6.24 -12.34 -8.31
C CYS A 59 5.36 -13.44 -8.94
N GLY A 60 5.82 -14.70 -8.92
CA GLY A 60 5.13 -15.84 -9.53
C GLY A 60 4.84 -15.65 -11.02
N GLY A 61 5.72 -14.94 -11.75
CA GLY A 61 5.50 -14.69 -13.18
C GLY A 61 4.69 -13.45 -13.54
N SER A 62 4.02 -12.79 -12.58
CA SER A 62 3.14 -11.64 -12.88
C SER A 62 3.88 -10.37 -13.30
N GLY A 63 5.17 -10.25 -12.99
CA GLY A 63 5.95 -9.02 -13.14
C GLY A 63 5.63 -7.94 -12.11
N LEU A 64 4.61 -8.13 -11.27
CA LEU A 64 4.14 -7.12 -10.32
C LEU A 64 4.36 -7.59 -8.87
N SER A 65 4.59 -6.63 -8.00
CA SER A 65 4.67 -6.82 -6.55
C SER A 65 3.71 -5.87 -5.85
N TYR A 66 3.33 -6.18 -4.61
CA TYR A 66 2.58 -5.23 -3.79
C TYR A 66 3.42 -3.99 -3.53
N CYS A 67 2.80 -2.82 -3.63
CA CYS A 67 3.45 -1.58 -3.27
C CYS A 67 3.79 -1.60 -1.77
N SER A 68 5.08 -1.46 -1.45
CA SER A 68 5.58 -1.45 -0.06
C SER A 68 5.00 -0.31 0.78
N ARG A 69 4.73 0.85 0.17
CA ARG A 69 4.15 2.02 0.86
C ARG A 69 2.74 1.76 1.37
N CYS A 70 1.87 1.19 0.52
CA CYS A 70 0.44 1.05 0.81
C CYS A 70 0.00 -0.39 1.10
N HIS A 71 0.92 -1.34 1.06
CA HIS A 71 0.69 -2.78 1.22
C HIS A 71 -0.41 -3.34 0.30
N GLY A 72 -0.60 -2.75 -0.89
CA GLY A 72 -1.59 -3.21 -1.85
C GLY A 72 -2.93 -2.49 -1.85
N THR A 73 -3.20 -1.62 -0.87
CA THR A 73 -4.47 -0.86 -0.80
C THR A 73 -4.58 0.18 -1.92
N GLY A 74 -3.44 0.74 -2.35
CA GLY A 74 -3.41 1.87 -3.27
C GLY A 74 -3.71 3.21 -2.59
N GLU A 75 -4.10 3.23 -1.31
CA GLU A 75 -4.42 4.43 -0.55
C GLU A 75 -3.16 5.16 -0.08
N TYR A 76 -3.24 6.48 0.02
CA TYR A 76 -2.23 7.27 0.71
C TYR A 76 -2.19 6.89 2.19
N ARG A 77 -0.99 6.64 2.72
CA ARG A 77 -0.78 6.39 4.15
C ARG A 77 0.05 7.55 4.70
N HIS A 78 -0.51 8.24 5.70
CA HIS A 78 0.19 9.27 6.47
C HIS A 78 1.45 8.70 7.13
N ILE A 79 2.40 9.57 7.45
CA ILE A 79 3.61 9.17 8.17
C ILE A 79 3.16 8.69 9.55
N MET A 80 3.22 7.38 9.76
CA MET A 80 2.94 6.78 11.06
C MET A 80 4.15 7.08 11.96
N GLY A 81 3.93 7.79 13.07
CA GLY A 81 4.99 8.20 13.99
C GLY A 81 4.63 9.43 14.81
N PHE A 82 5.60 9.98 15.53
CA PHE A 82 5.40 11.21 16.30
C PHE A 82 5.35 12.41 15.37
N HIS A 83 4.18 13.04 15.28
CA HIS A 83 4.08 14.40 14.75
C HIS A 83 4.75 15.34 15.77
N PHE A 84 5.97 15.79 15.46
CA PHE A 84 6.53 16.95 16.14
C PHE A 84 5.65 18.14 15.75
N MET A 85 4.76 18.56 16.65
CA MET A 85 3.96 19.77 16.46
C MET A 85 4.92 20.96 16.51
N GLU A 86 5.31 21.47 15.34
CA GLU A 86 5.88 22.80 15.25
C GLU A 86 4.76 23.78 15.67
N LYS A 87 4.97 24.42 16.81
CA LYS A 87 4.03 25.39 17.35
C LYS A 87 3.95 26.56 16.37
N ASN A 88 2.76 26.73 15.78
CA ASN A 88 2.28 27.84 14.94
C ASN A 88 2.29 27.57 13.43
N ALA A 89 1.17 27.04 12.93
CA ALA A 89 0.45 27.62 11.80
C ALA A 89 -0.91 26.95 11.67
N ASP A 90 -1.97 27.74 11.74
CA ASP A 90 -3.35 27.33 11.53
C ASP A 90 -3.51 26.71 10.14
N CYS A 91 -3.76 25.40 10.06
CA CYS A 91 -4.36 24.81 8.87
C CYS A 91 -5.47 23.84 9.27
N ILE A 92 -6.68 24.36 9.07
CA ILE A 92 -7.98 23.72 9.21
C ILE A 92 -8.03 22.47 8.33
N HIS A 93 -8.25 21.31 8.95
CA HIS A 93 -8.96 20.20 8.32
C HIS A 93 -10.05 19.75 9.29
N GLN A 94 -11.28 20.15 8.96
CA GLN A 94 -12.50 19.63 9.55
C GLN A 94 -12.68 18.20 9.03
N ASP A 95 -12.54 17.22 9.92
CA ASP A 95 -13.04 15.88 9.70
C ASP A 95 -14.16 15.65 10.74
N ASP A 96 -15.30 15.20 10.23
CA ASP A 96 -16.62 15.07 10.83
C ASP A 96 -16.68 14.49 12.25
N GLU A 97 -17.63 15.04 13.02
CA GLU A 97 -18.12 14.50 14.29
C GLU A 97 -18.54 13.02 14.16
N SER A 98 -17.90 12.15 14.93
CA SER A 98 -18.62 11.04 15.55
C SER A 98 -18.28 11.02 17.04
N GLN A 99 -19.25 11.42 17.84
CA GLN A 99 -19.17 11.45 19.30
C GLN A 99 -19.12 10.01 19.84
N PHE A 100 -17.99 9.61 20.42
CA PHE A 100 -17.94 8.52 21.38
C PHE A 100 -17.52 9.10 22.73
N LYS A 101 -18.48 9.27 23.65
CA LYS A 101 -18.21 9.69 25.04
C LYS A 101 -17.49 8.54 25.75
N GLY A 102 -16.20 8.71 26.03
CA GLY A 102 -15.44 7.83 26.93
C GLY A 102 -15.59 8.29 28.39
N ASP A 103 -15.92 7.35 29.28
CA ASP A 103 -16.11 7.54 30.72
C ASP A 103 -14.83 8.00 31.46
N PRO A 104 -14.94 8.78 32.56
CA PRO A 104 -13.81 9.44 33.20
C PRO A 104 -13.12 8.63 34.32
N ASP A 105 -12.93 7.32 34.17
CA ASP A 105 -12.28 6.50 35.23
C ASP A 105 -11.32 5.44 34.69
N SER A 106 -10.22 5.87 34.08
CA SER A 106 -9.07 4.98 33.83
C SER A 106 -7.74 5.66 34.14
N LEU A 107 -7.52 5.94 35.43
CA LEU A 107 -6.17 6.24 35.92
C LEU A 107 -5.28 5.00 35.73
N SER A 108 -4.23 5.18 34.94
CA SER A 108 -3.20 4.18 34.66
C SER A 108 -2.41 3.85 35.93
N ALA A 109 -1.99 2.58 36.07
CA ALA A 109 -1.20 2.08 37.19
C ALA A 109 0.13 2.85 37.41
N THR A 110 0.56 3.65 36.44
CA THR A 110 1.75 4.50 36.51
C THR A 110 1.59 5.73 37.41
N ASP A 111 0.37 6.20 37.67
CA ASP A 111 0.14 7.42 38.46
C ASP A 111 0.25 7.20 39.98
N ARG A 112 0.38 5.95 40.45
CA ARG A 112 0.52 5.61 41.88
C ARG A 112 1.96 5.58 42.39
N LEU A 113 2.97 5.80 41.55
CA LEU A 113 4.38 5.72 41.95
C LEU A 113 5.04 7.07 42.24
N PHE A 114 4.35 8.19 42.02
CA PHE A 114 4.91 9.53 42.24
C PHE A 114 4.51 10.20 43.56
N TYR A 115 3.77 9.52 44.44
CA TYR A 115 3.43 10.00 45.78
C TYR A 115 3.68 8.92 46.84
N ARG A 116 4.93 8.48 46.96
CA ARG A 116 5.39 7.83 48.18
C ARG A 116 6.68 8.49 48.64
N GLU A 117 6.50 9.23 49.73
CA GLU A 117 7.46 9.93 50.60
C GLU A 117 7.92 11.32 50.15
#